data_AF-A0A142L0L4-F1
#
_entry.id   AF-A0A142L0L4-F1
#
_cell.length_a   1.000
_cell.length_b   1.000
_cell.length_c   1.000
_cell.angle_alpha   90.00
_cell.angle_beta   90.00
_cell.angle_gamma   90.00
#
_symmetry.space_group_name_H-M   'P 1'
#
loop_
_entity.id
_entity.type
_entity.pdbx_description
1 polymer ?
#
loop_
_entity_poly.entity_id
_entity_poly.type
_entity_poly.pdbx_seq_one_letter_code
_entity_poly.pdbx_strand_id
1 'polypeptide(L)'
;MKQVLTVLLFLVTYLCVAQTAQLEIEMTNNLGDAHKNIRVSLKDVSTGKTQVGFTSKSGLVRFFVERNKTYEIKPDNYFQTFTEQIGHQNILLHTVKYSYNASPDNPELKHKLPPLLLGELNKITNALKDSSLNKRPEKGQEVLFAHLRVQISYFNKSIEYEKLFFTISRLRKTIIAYTDSMGKADIYLPKGDTIQLHFTYDRNYRTFYYYPSLMEHLTDLEIEYIGTKNLEKLAKEKEERMKRERERLEKERLAFEERLKHEHLTRKEGVKRSFNQPSKGKLFANIFSRNKWGRKLMVVDVTGSMDPYVSELLLWLKLNFEKEKGIQFVFFNDGDGKSDELKKPGKTGGVYYVKPKTYNELLDVASAVAAKGSGGDAPENNIEALMKAMQLASEYDEIVMVADSYAAINDMELIQHLIKPVRIVLCGIEDHLFVEPDYLVLAWKSKGSIHSIEKDIDSIAKMMDGKIITLFGKDYRLLNGRFIPVNHL
;
A
#
# COMPACT_ATOMS: atom_id res chain seq x y z
N MET A 1 -41.48 -13.66 -19.42
CA MET A 1 -40.64 -12.72 -18.65
C MET A 1 -39.21 -13.22 -18.70
N LYS A 2 -38.27 -12.40 -19.18
CA LYS A 2 -36.84 -12.78 -19.25
C LYS A 2 -36.30 -12.85 -17.82
N GLN A 3 -35.95 -14.05 -17.35
CA GLN A 3 -35.22 -14.23 -16.10
C GLN A 3 -33.75 -13.89 -16.39
N VAL A 4 -33.25 -12.82 -15.80
CA VAL A 4 -31.89 -12.32 -16.03
C VAL A 4 -31.09 -12.71 -14.81
N LEU A 5 -30.04 -13.50 -14.99
CA LEU A 5 -29.21 -13.90 -13.85
C LEU A 5 -28.26 -12.77 -13.49
N THR A 6 -28.10 -12.51 -12.20
CA THR A 6 -27.10 -11.66 -11.59
C THR A 6 -26.08 -12.51 -10.82
N VAL A 7 -24.80 -12.50 -11.23
CA VAL A 7 -23.71 -12.99 -10.37
C VAL A 7 -23.05 -11.78 -9.75
N LEU A 8 -23.07 -11.71 -8.42
CA LEU A 8 -22.43 -10.66 -7.64
C LEU A 8 -21.17 -11.24 -6.99
N LEU A 9 -19.99 -10.83 -7.42
CA LEU A 9 -18.76 -11.19 -6.74
C LEU A 9 -18.45 -10.14 -5.69
N PHE A 10 -18.21 -10.59 -4.45
CA PHE A 10 -17.63 -9.80 -3.38
C PHE A 10 -16.26 -10.35 -3.03
N LEU A 11 -15.22 -9.51 -3.06
CA LEU A 11 -13.96 -9.86 -2.43
C LEU A 11 -13.92 -9.26 -1.02
N VAL A 12 -13.86 -10.11 0.00
CA VAL A 12 -13.69 -9.69 1.40
C VAL A 12 -12.35 -10.23 1.89
N THR A 13 -11.43 -9.36 2.26
CA THR A 13 -10.05 -9.76 2.61
C THR A 13 -9.91 -9.99 4.11
N TYR A 14 -10.06 -11.23 4.60
CA TYR A 14 -9.76 -11.53 6.01
C TYR A 14 -8.29 -11.91 6.24
N LEU A 15 -7.76 -11.43 7.37
CA LEU A 15 -6.45 -11.78 7.92
C LEU A 15 -6.38 -13.27 8.27
N CYS A 16 -5.88 -14.10 7.36
CA CYS A 16 -5.11 -15.25 7.78
C CYS A 16 -4.12 -15.57 6.68
N VAL A 17 -2.84 -15.32 6.95
CA VAL A 17 -1.66 -15.50 6.08
C VAL A 17 -1.61 -14.50 4.90
N ALA A 18 -0.50 -13.77 4.79
CA ALA A 18 -0.28 -12.66 3.85
C ALA A 18 -0.39 -12.99 2.34
N GLN A 19 -0.77 -14.22 2.00
CA GLN A 19 -0.88 -14.74 0.65
C GLN A 19 -2.31 -15.11 0.25
N THR A 20 -3.30 -15.05 1.15
CA THR A 20 -4.68 -15.46 0.86
C THR A 20 -5.71 -14.32 0.97
N ALA A 21 -6.85 -14.48 0.31
CA ALA A 21 -8.02 -13.59 0.28
C ALA A 21 -9.30 -14.46 0.28
N GLN A 22 -10.43 -13.91 0.71
CA GLN A 22 -11.72 -14.61 0.64
C GLN A 22 -12.55 -14.04 -0.51
N LEU A 23 -12.88 -14.91 -1.47
CA LEU A 23 -13.73 -14.64 -2.61
C LEU A 23 -15.14 -15.11 -2.26
N GLU A 24 -16.09 -14.20 -2.13
CA GLU A 24 -17.51 -14.50 -2.03
C GLU A 24 -18.17 -14.31 -3.40
N ILE A 25 -19.05 -15.24 -3.74
CA ILE A 25 -19.83 -15.20 -4.97
C ILE A 25 -21.29 -15.36 -4.54
N GLU A 26 -22.07 -14.30 -4.73
CA GLU A 26 -23.51 -14.32 -4.59
C GLU A 26 -24.14 -14.54 -5.97
N MET A 27 -25.13 -15.41 -6.03
CA MET A 27 -25.88 -15.72 -7.24
C MET A 27 -27.35 -15.39 -6.99
N THR A 28 -27.86 -14.38 -7.68
CA THR A 28 -29.24 -13.92 -7.61
C THR A 28 -29.83 -13.78 -9.01
N ASN A 29 -31.16 -13.72 -9.15
CA ASN A 29 -31.77 -13.26 -10.40
C ASN A 29 -31.89 -11.72 -10.40
N ASN A 30 -32.41 -11.15 -11.48
CA ASN A 30 -32.66 -9.72 -11.64
C ASN A 30 -33.74 -9.15 -10.73
N LEU A 31 -34.54 -10.01 -10.10
CA LEU A 31 -35.50 -9.66 -9.07
C LEU A 31 -34.87 -9.73 -7.66
N GLY A 32 -33.62 -10.17 -7.56
CA GLY A 32 -32.89 -10.34 -6.30
C GLY A 32 -33.10 -11.71 -5.63
N ASP A 33 -33.80 -12.65 -6.26
CA ASP A 33 -34.03 -13.97 -5.68
C ASP A 33 -32.73 -14.80 -5.71
N ALA A 34 -32.36 -15.36 -4.57
CA ALA A 34 -31.17 -16.19 -4.42
C ALA A 34 -31.25 -17.51 -5.20
N HIS A 35 -30.21 -17.82 -5.97
CA HIS A 35 -29.98 -19.14 -6.55
C HIS A 35 -29.27 -20.04 -5.54
N LYS A 36 -30.05 -20.91 -4.89
CA LYS A 36 -29.61 -21.75 -3.76
C LYS A 36 -29.07 -23.08 -4.24
N ASN A 37 -28.10 -23.64 -3.50
CA ASN A 37 -27.53 -24.96 -3.73
C ASN A 37 -26.93 -25.17 -5.13
N ILE A 38 -26.44 -24.09 -5.75
CA ILE A 38 -25.67 -24.16 -6.99
C ILE A 38 -24.24 -24.53 -6.61
N ARG A 39 -23.74 -25.62 -7.20
CA ARG A 39 -22.33 -25.98 -7.08
C ARG A 39 -21.51 -24.99 -7.89
N VAL A 40 -20.46 -24.43 -7.29
CA VAL A 40 -19.50 -23.53 -7.91
C VAL A 40 -18.13 -24.16 -7.79
N SER A 41 -17.45 -24.31 -8.93
CA SER A 41 -16.05 -24.72 -8.99
C SER A 41 -15.16 -23.49 -9.19
N LEU A 42 -13.99 -23.53 -8.57
CA LEU A 42 -13.00 -22.46 -8.58
C LEU A 42 -11.63 -23.06 -8.85
N LYS A 43 -11.10 -22.85 -10.05
CA LYS A 43 -9.83 -23.42 -10.51
C LYS A 43 -8.74 -22.37 -10.58
N ASP A 44 -7.66 -22.57 -9.84
CA ASP A 44 -6.43 -21.78 -9.99
C ASP A 44 -5.84 -22.04 -11.38
N VAL A 45 -5.76 -21.01 -12.22
CA VAL A 45 -5.28 -21.11 -13.61
C VAL A 45 -3.80 -21.51 -13.66
N SER A 46 -3.00 -21.11 -12.67
CA SER A 46 -1.56 -21.35 -12.64
C SER A 46 -1.20 -22.78 -12.21
N THR A 47 -1.96 -23.35 -11.26
CA THR A 47 -1.67 -24.68 -10.71
C THR A 47 -2.65 -25.76 -11.19
N GLY A 48 -3.76 -25.37 -11.79
CA GLY A 48 -4.86 -26.27 -12.16
C GLY A 48 -5.69 -26.79 -10.98
N LYS A 49 -5.33 -26.46 -9.74
CA LYS A 49 -6.04 -26.92 -8.53
C LYS A 49 -7.45 -26.34 -8.49
N THR A 50 -8.43 -27.19 -8.16
CA THR A 50 -9.85 -26.80 -8.13
C THR A 50 -10.42 -26.92 -6.72
N GLN A 51 -11.07 -25.86 -6.25
CA GLN A 51 -11.94 -25.85 -5.07
C GLN A 51 -13.40 -25.91 -5.50
N VAL A 52 -14.28 -26.42 -4.65
CA VAL A 52 -15.71 -26.51 -4.93
C VAL A 52 -16.49 -26.04 -3.71
N GLY A 53 -17.52 -25.23 -3.92
CA GLY A 53 -18.45 -24.76 -2.89
C GLY A 53 -19.88 -24.79 -3.41
N PHE A 54 -20.84 -24.62 -2.50
CA PHE A 54 -22.26 -24.56 -2.85
C PHE A 54 -22.85 -23.24 -2.36
N THR A 55 -23.72 -22.62 -3.16
CA THR A 55 -24.42 -21.40 -2.75
C THR A 55 -25.39 -21.68 -1.59
N SER A 56 -25.38 -20.79 -0.61
CA SER A 56 -26.21 -20.85 0.59
C SER A 56 -27.69 -20.57 0.30
N LYS A 57 -28.52 -20.54 1.35
CA LYS A 57 -29.91 -20.08 1.25
C LYS A 57 -30.05 -18.62 0.78
N SER A 58 -29.02 -17.81 0.94
CA SER A 58 -28.94 -16.44 0.43
C SER A 58 -28.25 -16.36 -0.94
N GLY A 59 -27.95 -17.50 -1.58
CA GLY A 59 -27.29 -17.53 -2.88
C GLY A 59 -25.78 -17.32 -2.82
N LEU A 60 -25.18 -17.32 -1.63
CA LEU A 60 -23.76 -16.99 -1.43
C LEU A 60 -22.88 -18.24 -1.29
N VAL A 61 -21.74 -18.28 -1.98
CA VAL A 61 -20.65 -19.25 -1.77
C VAL A 61 -19.35 -18.50 -1.48
N ARG A 62 -18.46 -19.08 -0.66
CA ARG A 62 -17.19 -18.46 -0.27
C ARG A 62 -16.02 -19.40 -0.53
N PHE A 63 -14.91 -18.84 -1.01
CA PHE A 63 -13.65 -19.54 -1.26
C PHE A 63 -12.48 -18.79 -0.62
N PHE A 64 -11.46 -19.53 -0.19
CA PHE A 64 -10.17 -18.95 0.19
C PHE A 64 -9.20 -19.11 -0.98
N VAL A 65 -8.69 -17.99 -1.48
CA VAL A 65 -7.86 -17.91 -2.69
C VAL A 65 -6.51 -17.30 -2.38
N GLU A 66 -5.45 -17.79 -2.99
CA GLU A 66 -4.15 -17.12 -2.98
C GLU A 66 -4.17 -15.87 -3.86
N ARG A 67 -3.44 -14.83 -3.44
CA ARG A 67 -3.24 -13.56 -4.14
C ARG A 67 -2.25 -13.70 -5.29
N ASN A 68 -2.26 -12.74 -6.21
CA ASN A 68 -1.47 -12.72 -7.45
C ASN A 68 -1.73 -13.94 -8.35
N LYS A 69 -2.92 -14.54 -8.22
CA LYS A 69 -3.34 -15.67 -9.03
C LYS A 69 -4.63 -15.36 -9.73
N THR A 70 -4.81 -16.02 -10.87
CA THR A 70 -6.03 -15.95 -11.64
C THR A 70 -6.84 -17.20 -11.35
N TYR A 71 -8.12 -17.02 -11.05
CA TYR A 71 -9.05 -18.12 -10.81
C TYR A 71 -10.13 -18.13 -11.86
N GLU A 72 -10.39 -19.34 -12.33
CA GLU A 72 -11.46 -19.70 -13.22
C GLU A 72 -12.65 -20.17 -12.37
N ILE A 73 -13.76 -19.45 -12.41
CA ILE A 73 -14.98 -19.69 -11.62
C ILE A 73 -16.03 -20.29 -12.54
N LYS A 74 -16.53 -21.49 -12.22
CA LYS A 74 -17.55 -22.17 -13.03
C LYS A 74 -18.65 -22.76 -12.15
N PRO A 75 -19.83 -22.13 -12.10
CA PRO A 75 -21.03 -22.73 -11.53
C PRO A 75 -21.58 -23.87 -12.42
N ASP A 76 -21.99 -25.00 -11.83
CA ASP A 76 -22.34 -26.24 -12.57
C ASP A 76 -23.54 -26.09 -13.51
N ASN A 77 -24.50 -25.24 -13.17
CA ASN A 77 -25.68 -24.98 -13.99
C ASN A 77 -25.50 -23.77 -14.93
N TYR A 78 -24.25 -23.37 -15.17
CA TYR A 78 -23.92 -22.19 -15.95
C TYR A 78 -22.81 -22.49 -16.96
N PHE A 79 -23.06 -22.09 -18.20
CA PHE A 79 -22.18 -22.34 -19.34
C PHE A 79 -20.98 -21.37 -19.36
N GLN A 80 -21.08 -20.23 -18.67
CA GLN A 80 -19.98 -19.27 -18.60
C GLN A 80 -19.05 -19.61 -17.45
N THR A 81 -17.78 -19.61 -17.81
CA THR A 81 -16.68 -19.58 -16.88
C THR A 81 -16.27 -18.12 -16.68
N PHE A 82 -16.23 -17.65 -15.44
CA PHE A 82 -15.69 -16.33 -15.09
C PHE A 82 -14.22 -16.45 -14.77
N THR A 83 -13.46 -15.40 -15.01
CA THR A 83 -12.04 -15.36 -14.69
C THR A 83 -11.76 -14.15 -13.83
N GLU A 84 -11.26 -14.38 -12.63
CA GLU A 84 -10.94 -13.33 -11.67
C GLU A 84 -9.48 -13.37 -11.28
N GLN A 85 -8.77 -12.27 -11.55
CA GLN A 85 -7.39 -12.09 -11.08
C GLN A 85 -7.42 -11.47 -9.68
N ILE A 86 -6.93 -12.21 -8.70
CA ILE A 86 -6.77 -11.72 -7.34
C ILE A 86 -5.48 -10.91 -7.29
N GLY A 87 -5.61 -9.58 -7.27
CA GLY A 87 -4.46 -8.67 -7.25
C GLY A 87 -3.65 -8.70 -5.94
N HIS A 88 -2.55 -7.94 -5.93
CA HIS A 88 -1.68 -7.79 -4.75
C HIS A 88 -2.36 -6.97 -3.63
N GLN A 89 -3.24 -6.04 -4.02
CA GLN A 89 -3.84 -5.03 -3.13
C GLN A 89 -5.14 -5.54 -2.50
N ASN A 90 -5.37 -5.14 -1.25
CA ASN A 90 -6.53 -5.54 -0.47
C ASN A 90 -7.77 -4.81 -1.02
N ILE A 91 -8.55 -5.41 -1.91
CA ILE A 91 -9.73 -4.68 -2.40
C ILE A 91 -10.80 -4.65 -1.30
N LEU A 92 -10.98 -3.46 -0.71
CA LEU A 92 -12.20 -2.84 -0.19
C LEU A 92 -13.51 -3.07 -0.96
N LEU A 93 -14.24 -4.17 -0.79
CA LEU A 93 -15.57 -4.44 -1.40
C LEU A 93 -15.66 -4.11 -2.91
N HIS A 94 -15.09 -4.98 -3.74
CA HIS A 94 -15.43 -4.97 -5.15
C HIS A 94 -16.74 -5.73 -5.35
N THR A 95 -17.79 -5.05 -5.81
CA THR A 95 -19.02 -5.69 -6.29
C THR A 95 -18.94 -5.81 -7.81
N VAL A 96 -18.68 -7.01 -8.35
CA VAL A 96 -18.89 -7.24 -9.80
C VAL A 96 -20.29 -7.77 -9.98
N LYS A 97 -21.17 -6.98 -10.59
CA LYS A 97 -22.49 -7.47 -11.00
C LYS A 97 -22.41 -7.90 -12.45
N TYR A 98 -22.40 -9.20 -12.68
CA TYR A 98 -22.62 -9.74 -14.01
C TYR A 98 -24.10 -9.98 -14.22
N SER A 99 -24.71 -9.30 -15.18
CA SER A 99 -26.11 -9.54 -15.54
C SER A 99 -26.22 -10.14 -16.94
N TYR A 100 -26.96 -11.26 -17.05
CA TYR A 100 -27.11 -12.03 -18.29
C TYR A 100 -28.57 -12.19 -18.68
N ASN A 101 -28.92 -11.76 -19.88
CA ASN A 101 -30.20 -12.08 -20.51
C ASN A 101 -30.11 -13.46 -21.20
N ALA A 102 -30.37 -14.56 -20.47
CA ALA A 102 -30.51 -15.89 -21.08
C ALA A 102 -31.99 -16.29 -21.17
N SER A 103 -32.46 -16.69 -22.35
CA SER A 103 -33.77 -17.34 -22.50
C SER A 103 -33.67 -18.78 -21.96
N PRO A 104 -34.62 -19.27 -21.16
CA PRO A 104 -34.55 -20.59 -20.53
C PRO A 104 -34.51 -21.80 -21.49
N ASP A 105 -34.76 -21.61 -22.79
CA ASP A 105 -34.97 -22.70 -23.75
C ASP A 105 -33.79 -22.98 -24.71
N ASN A 106 -32.52 -22.72 -24.36
CA ASN A 106 -31.41 -23.09 -25.27
C ASN A 106 -30.12 -23.55 -24.57
N PRO A 107 -29.97 -24.86 -24.32
CA PRO A 107 -28.78 -25.43 -23.71
C PRO A 107 -27.66 -25.68 -24.74
N GLU A 108 -26.53 -25.02 -24.51
CA GLU A 108 -25.15 -25.52 -24.68
C GLU A 108 -24.40 -25.49 -26.04
N LEU A 109 -24.98 -25.18 -27.22
CA LEU A 109 -24.19 -25.16 -28.48
C LEU A 109 -24.40 -24.00 -29.49
N LYS A 110 -25.30 -23.04 -29.24
CA LYS A 110 -25.73 -22.05 -30.29
C LYS A 110 -25.19 -20.61 -30.18
N HIS A 111 -24.32 -20.29 -29.20
CA HIS A 111 -23.98 -18.89 -28.90
C HIS A 111 -22.48 -18.54 -28.80
N LYS A 112 -21.57 -19.37 -29.34
CA LYS A 112 -20.24 -18.86 -29.70
C LYS A 112 -20.41 -17.80 -30.79
N LEU A 113 -19.55 -16.79 -30.78
CA LEU A 113 -19.55 -15.83 -31.87
C LEU A 113 -19.28 -16.58 -33.19
N PRO A 114 -20.20 -16.56 -34.17
CA PRO A 114 -20.01 -17.22 -35.47
C PRO A 114 -18.70 -16.77 -36.12
N PRO A 115 -18.05 -17.63 -36.94
CA PRO A 115 -16.76 -17.27 -37.56
C PRO A 115 -16.76 -15.93 -38.31
N LEU A 116 -17.88 -15.57 -38.95
CA LEU A 116 -18.06 -14.28 -39.62
C LEU A 116 -17.96 -13.12 -38.61
N LEU A 117 -18.77 -13.16 -37.55
CA LEU A 117 -18.78 -12.14 -36.49
C LEU A 117 -17.47 -12.13 -35.69
N LEU A 118 -16.80 -13.27 -35.55
CA LEU A 118 -15.45 -13.33 -34.99
C LEU A 118 -14.41 -12.64 -35.87
N GLY A 119 -14.53 -12.80 -37.20
CA GLY A 119 -13.74 -12.05 -38.18
C GLY A 119 -13.99 -10.54 -38.09
N GLU A 120 -15.25 -10.12 -37.93
CA GLU A 120 -15.62 -8.72 -37.74
C GLU A 120 -15.08 -8.15 -36.43
N LEU A 121 -15.26 -8.85 -35.31
CA LEU A 121 -14.68 -8.50 -34.02
C LEU A 121 -13.16 -8.29 -34.12
N ASN A 122 -12.46 -9.22 -34.79
CA ASN A 122 -11.01 -9.09 -35.01
C ASN A 122 -10.66 -7.85 -35.86
N LYS A 123 -11.40 -7.58 -36.94
CA LYS A 123 -11.20 -6.38 -37.77
C LYS A 123 -11.38 -5.10 -36.97
N ILE A 124 -12.49 -4.99 -36.23
CA ILE A 124 -12.81 -3.82 -35.42
C ILE A 124 -11.75 -3.61 -34.34
N THR A 125 -11.39 -4.67 -33.61
CA THR A 125 -10.37 -4.62 -32.55
C THR A 125 -9.00 -4.19 -33.13
N ASN A 126 -8.63 -4.73 -34.31
CA ASN A 126 -7.42 -4.35 -35.02
C ASN A 126 -7.45 -2.92 -35.59
N ALA A 127 -8.62 -2.32 -35.79
CA ALA A 127 -8.79 -0.94 -36.24
C ALA A 127 -8.85 0.09 -35.09
N LEU A 128 -9.04 -0.36 -33.83
CA LEU A 128 -9.06 0.54 -32.67
C LEU A 128 -7.78 1.39 -32.61
N LYS A 129 -7.93 2.70 -32.39
CA LYS A 129 -6.80 3.58 -32.12
C LYS A 129 -6.59 3.70 -30.61
N ASP A 130 -5.35 3.90 -30.19
CA ASP A 130 -5.05 4.29 -28.82
C ASP A 130 -5.81 5.58 -28.49
N SER A 131 -6.32 5.65 -27.25
CA SER A 131 -7.08 6.81 -26.75
C SER A 131 -8.39 7.09 -27.49
N SER A 132 -8.99 6.10 -28.16
CA SER A 132 -10.33 6.25 -28.74
C SER A 132 -11.35 6.52 -27.62
N LEU A 133 -12.04 7.67 -27.71
CA LEU A 133 -13.21 7.97 -26.89
C LEU A 133 -14.27 6.91 -27.16
N ASN A 134 -14.76 6.30 -26.10
CA ASN A 134 -15.64 5.15 -26.23
C ASN A 134 -17.01 5.59 -26.76
N LYS A 135 -17.24 5.35 -28.05
CA LYS A 135 -18.55 5.53 -28.68
C LYS A 135 -19.31 4.22 -28.50
N ARG A 136 -20.61 4.34 -28.24
CA ARG A 136 -21.52 3.20 -28.31
C ARG A 136 -21.29 2.46 -29.64
N PRO A 137 -21.23 1.11 -29.65
CA PRO A 137 -21.09 0.33 -30.87
C PRO A 137 -22.14 0.75 -31.90
N GLU A 138 -21.79 0.65 -33.18
CA GLU A 138 -22.77 0.87 -34.24
C GLU A 138 -23.90 -0.15 -34.12
N LYS A 139 -25.09 0.23 -34.59
CA LYS A 139 -26.27 -0.63 -34.55
C LYS A 139 -25.98 -1.97 -35.26
N GLY A 140 -26.17 -3.08 -34.55
CA GLY A 140 -25.85 -4.43 -35.02
C GLY A 140 -24.51 -4.97 -34.54
N GLN A 141 -23.62 -4.13 -34.00
CA GLN A 141 -22.32 -4.56 -33.46
C GLN A 141 -22.35 -4.79 -31.94
N GLU A 142 -23.46 -4.55 -31.26
CA GLU A 142 -23.57 -4.62 -29.79
C GLU A 142 -23.14 -5.98 -29.24
N VAL A 143 -23.42 -7.05 -30.00
CA VAL A 143 -23.06 -8.43 -29.67
C VAL A 143 -21.55 -8.68 -29.67
N LEU A 144 -20.75 -7.82 -30.31
CA LEU A 144 -19.28 -7.94 -30.38
C LEU A 144 -18.59 -7.34 -29.14
N PHE A 145 -19.31 -6.53 -28.36
CA PHE A 145 -18.77 -5.79 -27.22
C PHE A 145 -19.43 -6.19 -25.91
N ALA A 146 -18.66 -6.11 -24.82
CA ALA A 146 -19.17 -6.11 -23.46
C ALA A 146 -19.41 -4.67 -23.02
N HIS A 147 -20.53 -4.42 -22.35
CA HIS A 147 -20.85 -3.15 -21.72
C HIS A 147 -20.38 -3.19 -20.27
N LEU A 148 -19.44 -2.33 -19.93
CA LEU A 148 -18.92 -2.12 -18.59
C LEU A 148 -19.40 -0.77 -18.07
N ARG A 149 -20.10 -0.78 -16.93
CA ARG A 149 -20.48 0.40 -16.17
C ARG A 149 -19.59 0.50 -14.95
N VAL A 150 -18.85 1.59 -14.85
CA VAL A 150 -17.94 1.84 -13.73
C VAL A 150 -18.51 2.98 -12.89
N GLN A 151 -18.58 2.79 -11.59
CA GLN A 151 -18.84 3.83 -10.59
C GLN A 151 -17.59 3.97 -9.74
N ILE A 152 -17.03 5.17 -9.67
CA ILE A 152 -15.85 5.45 -8.86
C ILE A 152 -16.21 6.44 -7.75
N SER A 153 -15.80 6.10 -6.55
CA SER A 153 -15.98 6.95 -5.38
C SER A 153 -14.74 6.97 -4.48
N TYR A 154 -14.62 8.03 -3.71
CA TYR A 154 -13.66 8.19 -2.65
C TYR A 154 -14.39 8.70 -1.40
N PHE A 155 -14.34 7.97 -0.28
CA PHE A 155 -15.10 8.32 0.93
C PHE A 155 -16.59 8.59 0.66
N ASN A 156 -17.24 7.71 -0.12
CA ASN A 156 -18.64 7.84 -0.55
C ASN A 156 -18.95 9.10 -1.40
N LYS A 157 -17.94 9.84 -1.85
CA LYS A 157 -18.07 10.94 -2.81
C LYS A 157 -17.67 10.45 -4.19
N SER A 158 -18.48 10.73 -5.19
CA SER A 158 -18.14 10.40 -6.59
C SER A 158 -16.85 11.10 -7.03
N ILE A 159 -16.01 10.39 -7.80
CA ILE A 159 -14.82 10.99 -8.41
C ILE A 159 -15.15 11.41 -9.83
N GLU A 160 -15.27 12.72 -10.04
CA GLU A 160 -15.66 13.29 -11.32
C GLU A 160 -14.49 13.38 -12.30
N TYR A 161 -14.76 13.05 -13.57
CA TYR A 161 -13.80 13.19 -14.68
C TYR A 161 -12.47 12.46 -14.48
N GLU A 162 -12.49 11.36 -13.73
CA GLU A 162 -11.35 10.47 -13.53
C GLU A 162 -11.04 9.71 -14.80
N LYS A 163 -9.76 9.69 -15.18
CA LYS A 163 -9.27 9.04 -16.39
C LYS A 163 -9.06 7.55 -16.16
N LEU A 164 -9.75 6.73 -16.95
CA LEU A 164 -9.69 5.27 -16.92
C LEU A 164 -8.99 4.75 -18.17
N PHE A 165 -8.10 3.79 -17.98
CA PHE A 165 -7.37 3.17 -19.08
C PHE A 165 -7.71 1.69 -19.15
N PHE A 166 -8.02 1.21 -20.35
CA PHE A 166 -8.33 -0.19 -20.63
C PHE A 166 -7.39 -0.72 -21.70
N THR A 167 -6.34 -1.44 -21.27
CA THR A 167 -5.33 -2.03 -22.17
C THR A 167 -5.78 -3.42 -22.62
N ILE A 168 -5.96 -3.59 -23.92
CA ILE A 168 -6.28 -4.87 -24.56
C ILE A 168 -4.96 -5.64 -24.79
N SER A 169 -4.79 -6.77 -24.10
CA SER A 169 -3.49 -7.47 -23.99
C SER A 169 -2.93 -7.93 -25.33
N ARG A 170 -3.71 -8.61 -26.19
CA ARG A 170 -3.21 -9.16 -27.46
C ARG A 170 -2.71 -8.07 -28.42
N LEU A 171 -3.35 -6.91 -28.41
CA LEU A 171 -3.07 -5.82 -29.34
C LEU A 171 -2.17 -4.73 -28.76
N ARG A 172 -1.94 -4.73 -27.44
CA ARG A 172 -1.27 -3.66 -26.70
C ARG A 172 -1.88 -2.28 -26.96
N LYS A 173 -3.20 -2.24 -27.19
CA LYS A 173 -3.95 -1.00 -27.44
C LYS A 173 -4.67 -0.55 -26.20
N THR A 174 -4.75 0.76 -25.99
CA THR A 174 -5.38 1.34 -24.80
C THR A 174 -6.60 2.18 -25.17
N ILE A 175 -7.77 1.78 -24.68
CA ILE A 175 -9.00 2.59 -24.72
C ILE A 175 -9.00 3.51 -23.50
N ILE A 176 -9.37 4.77 -23.68
CA ILE A 176 -9.46 5.75 -22.59
C ILE A 176 -10.91 6.15 -22.39
N ALA A 177 -11.36 6.13 -21.14
CA ALA A 177 -12.65 6.65 -20.73
C ALA A 177 -12.48 7.66 -19.59
N TYR A 178 -13.54 8.41 -19.32
CA TYR A 178 -13.59 9.35 -18.21
C TYR A 178 -14.88 9.11 -17.43
N THR A 179 -14.84 9.26 -16.12
CA THR A 179 -16.08 9.35 -15.34
C THR A 179 -16.80 10.67 -15.62
N ASP A 180 -18.13 10.67 -15.45
CA ASP A 180 -18.96 11.87 -15.52
C ASP A 180 -18.98 12.62 -14.17
N SER A 181 -19.84 13.63 -14.05
CA SER A 181 -20.04 14.39 -12.80
C SER A 181 -20.65 13.57 -11.65
N MET A 182 -21.14 12.37 -11.92
CA MET A 182 -21.62 11.44 -10.90
C MET A 182 -20.60 10.34 -10.60
N GLY A 183 -19.39 10.43 -11.15
CA GLY A 183 -18.34 9.43 -11.00
C GLY A 183 -18.61 8.14 -11.78
N LYS A 184 -19.46 8.19 -12.81
CA LYS A 184 -19.85 7.04 -13.62
C LYS A 184 -19.18 7.05 -14.99
N ALA A 185 -18.81 5.89 -15.50
CA ALA A 185 -18.35 5.73 -16.87
C ALA A 185 -19.02 4.52 -17.53
N ASP A 186 -19.52 4.71 -18.75
CA ASP A 186 -20.07 3.67 -19.59
C ASP A 186 -19.08 3.34 -20.72
N ILE A 187 -18.61 2.10 -20.76
CA ILE A 187 -17.51 1.68 -21.62
C ILE A 187 -17.94 0.42 -22.38
N TYR A 188 -17.75 0.40 -23.70
CA TYR A 188 -17.90 -0.80 -24.51
C TYR A 188 -16.52 -1.36 -24.83
N LEU A 189 -16.30 -2.64 -24.54
CA LEU A 189 -15.00 -3.29 -24.67
C LEU A 189 -15.13 -4.52 -25.56
N PRO A 190 -14.21 -4.74 -26.52
CA PRO A 190 -14.30 -5.88 -27.42
C PRO A 190 -14.18 -7.19 -26.65
N LYS A 191 -15.00 -8.19 -27.01
CA LYS A 191 -14.90 -9.54 -26.46
C LYS A 191 -13.69 -10.27 -27.03
N GLY A 192 -13.35 -11.42 -26.44
CA GLY A 192 -12.32 -12.33 -26.94
C GLY A 192 -10.90 -11.99 -26.52
N ASP A 193 -10.69 -10.96 -25.69
CA ASP A 193 -9.37 -10.53 -25.24
C ASP A 193 -9.34 -10.29 -23.73
N THR A 194 -8.12 -10.30 -23.20
CA THR A 194 -7.85 -9.92 -21.82
C THR A 194 -7.69 -8.40 -21.77
N ILE A 195 -8.40 -7.76 -20.84
CA ILE A 195 -8.42 -6.31 -20.73
C ILE A 195 -7.96 -5.93 -19.33
N GLN A 196 -6.94 -5.07 -19.27
CA GLN A 196 -6.40 -4.53 -18.05
C GLN A 196 -6.94 -3.11 -17.83
N LEU A 197 -7.77 -2.94 -16.80
CA LEU A 197 -8.09 -1.64 -16.22
C LEU A 197 -6.91 -1.12 -15.41
N HIS A 198 -6.53 0.13 -15.64
CA HIS A 198 -5.57 0.86 -14.84
C HIS A 198 -5.90 2.35 -14.76
N PHE A 199 -5.27 3.01 -13.79
CA PHE A 199 -5.35 4.45 -13.56
C PHE A 199 -3.98 5.10 -13.79
N THR A 200 -3.96 6.44 -13.81
CA THR A 200 -2.73 7.24 -13.98
C THR A 200 -1.61 6.80 -13.03
N TYR A 201 -1.95 6.57 -11.76
CA TYR A 201 -1.00 6.25 -10.69
C TYR A 201 -1.05 4.78 -10.22
N ASP A 202 -2.02 4.00 -10.71
CA ASP A 202 -2.18 2.57 -10.40
C ASP A 202 -2.27 1.75 -11.70
N ARG A 203 -1.11 1.42 -12.26
CA ARG A 203 -0.94 0.80 -13.58
C ARG A 203 -1.41 -0.66 -13.70
N ASN A 204 -1.61 -1.33 -12.56
CA ASN A 204 -1.96 -2.75 -12.51
C ASN A 204 -3.22 -2.97 -11.66
N TYR A 205 -4.24 -2.13 -11.87
CA TYR A 205 -5.42 -2.13 -11.00
C TYR A 205 -6.24 -3.41 -11.13
N ARG A 206 -6.71 -3.77 -12.33
CA ARG A 206 -7.54 -4.96 -12.53
C ARG A 206 -7.47 -5.53 -13.93
N THR A 207 -7.70 -6.84 -14.06
CA THR A 207 -7.81 -7.51 -15.35
C THR A 207 -9.14 -8.28 -15.43
N PHE A 208 -9.79 -8.28 -16.59
CA PHE A 208 -10.98 -9.08 -16.88
C PHE A 208 -10.94 -9.66 -18.29
N TYR A 209 -11.72 -10.71 -18.53
CA TYR A 209 -11.85 -11.38 -19.82
C TYR A 209 -13.33 -11.54 -20.19
N TYR A 210 -13.73 -11.03 -21.35
CA TYR A 210 -15.10 -11.21 -21.86
C TYR A 210 -15.13 -12.27 -22.95
N TYR A 211 -15.85 -13.37 -22.72
CA TYR A 211 -15.90 -14.48 -23.68
C TYR A 211 -16.64 -14.08 -24.97
N PRO A 212 -16.09 -14.37 -26.17
CA PRO A 212 -16.69 -14.00 -27.45
C PRO A 212 -17.93 -14.87 -27.72
N SER A 213 -19.08 -14.33 -27.36
CA SER A 213 -20.38 -15.00 -27.43
C SER A 213 -21.47 -14.07 -27.93
N LEU A 214 -22.56 -14.66 -28.43
CA LEU A 214 -23.75 -13.95 -28.88
C LEU A 214 -24.53 -13.31 -27.73
N MET A 215 -24.15 -13.55 -26.48
CA MET A 215 -24.80 -12.96 -25.32
C MET A 215 -24.37 -11.53 -25.08
N GLU A 216 -25.28 -10.69 -24.61
CA GLU A 216 -24.93 -9.40 -24.03
C GLU A 216 -24.17 -9.61 -22.72
N HIS A 217 -23.05 -8.89 -22.55
CA HIS A 217 -22.31 -8.86 -21.29
C HIS A 217 -22.50 -7.47 -20.70
N LEU A 218 -23.17 -7.39 -19.56
CA LEU A 218 -23.25 -6.18 -18.76
C LEU A 218 -22.55 -6.42 -17.43
N THR A 219 -21.52 -5.61 -17.18
CA THR A 219 -20.72 -5.66 -15.95
C THR A 219 -20.84 -4.33 -15.22
N ASP A 220 -21.30 -4.36 -13.98
CA ASP A 220 -21.25 -3.19 -13.09
C ASP A 220 -20.05 -3.32 -12.16
N LEU A 221 -19.29 -2.23 -12.06
CA LEU A 221 -18.01 -2.14 -11.37
C LEU A 221 -18.03 -0.96 -10.41
N GLU A 222 -18.13 -1.23 -9.12
CA GLU A 222 -18.02 -0.20 -8.08
C GLU A 222 -16.60 -0.18 -7.53
N ILE A 223 -15.92 0.96 -7.61
CA ILE A 223 -14.53 1.16 -7.23
C ILE A 223 -14.42 2.24 -6.14
N GLU A 224 -13.83 1.87 -5.00
CA GLU A 224 -13.25 2.85 -4.07
C GLU A 224 -11.80 3.16 -4.53
N TYR A 225 -11.57 4.39 -4.96
CA TYR A 225 -10.27 4.88 -5.44
C TYR A 225 -10.05 6.30 -4.93
N ILE A 226 -8.80 6.73 -4.78
CA ILE A 226 -8.50 8.08 -4.29
C ILE A 226 -8.73 9.16 -5.36
N GLY A 227 -8.55 8.80 -6.64
CA GLY A 227 -8.62 9.76 -7.74
C GLY A 227 -7.28 10.46 -7.99
N THR A 228 -7.00 10.73 -9.27
CA THR A 228 -5.75 11.36 -9.74
C THR A 228 -5.56 12.73 -9.09
N LYS A 229 -6.62 13.57 -9.06
CA LYS A 229 -6.55 14.92 -8.47
C LYS A 229 -6.19 14.93 -6.99
N ASN A 230 -6.72 13.99 -6.20
CA ASN A 230 -6.42 13.91 -4.77
C ASN A 230 -5.00 13.40 -4.52
N LEU A 231 -4.52 12.46 -5.34
CA LEU A 231 -3.11 12.03 -5.29
C LEU A 231 -2.15 13.18 -5.60
N GLU A 232 -2.45 13.98 -6.63
CA GLU A 232 -1.68 15.17 -6.98
C GLU A 232 -1.71 16.22 -5.86
N LYS A 233 -2.87 16.44 -5.23
CA LYS A 233 -3.01 17.33 -4.05
C LYS A 233 -2.11 16.88 -2.91
N LEU A 234 -2.17 15.59 -2.54
CA LEU A 234 -1.33 15.02 -1.47
C LEU A 234 0.17 15.12 -1.80
N ALA A 235 0.55 14.89 -3.05
CA ALA A 235 1.93 15.02 -3.48
C ALA A 235 2.44 16.47 -3.32
N LYS A 236 1.62 17.45 -3.74
CA LYS A 236 1.94 18.87 -3.58
C LYS A 236 2.02 19.28 -2.11
N GLU A 237 1.07 18.84 -1.28
CA GLU A 237 1.09 19.12 0.17
C GLU A 237 2.33 18.50 0.84
N LYS A 238 2.69 17.27 0.47
CA LYS A 238 3.94 16.64 0.92
C LYS A 238 5.14 17.48 0.49
N GLU A 239 5.24 17.89 -0.76
CA GLU A 239 6.34 18.72 -1.27
C GLU A 239 6.47 20.05 -0.50
N GLU A 240 5.36 20.78 -0.30
CA GLU A 240 5.35 22.03 0.47
C GLU A 240 5.75 21.81 1.94
N ARG A 241 5.31 20.69 2.52
CA ARG A 241 5.70 20.28 3.87
C ARG A 241 7.19 20.00 3.96
N MET A 242 7.74 19.22 3.03
CA MET A 242 9.17 18.90 2.97
C MET A 242 10.02 20.16 2.76
N LYS A 243 9.54 21.10 1.95
CA LYS A 243 10.23 22.38 1.73
C LYS A 243 10.33 23.20 3.02
N ARG A 244 9.22 23.33 3.77
CA ARG A 244 9.21 24.04 5.06
C ARG A 244 10.16 23.39 6.06
N GLU A 245 10.22 22.06 6.08
CA GLU A 245 11.11 21.34 6.98
C GLU A 245 12.58 21.55 6.62
N ARG A 246 12.93 21.45 5.33
CA ARG A 246 14.29 21.75 4.85
C ARG A 246 14.73 23.17 5.25
N GLU A 247 13.84 24.17 5.11
CA GLU A 247 14.14 25.55 5.52
C GLU A 247 14.35 25.69 7.03
N ARG A 248 13.61 24.93 7.86
CA ARG A 248 13.80 24.90 9.31
C ARG A 248 15.12 24.24 9.67
N LEU A 249 15.40 23.04 9.15
CA LEU A 249 16.62 22.27 9.40
C LEU A 249 17.86 23.04 8.97
N GLU A 250 17.79 23.79 7.87
CA GLU A 250 18.88 24.66 7.42
C GLU A 250 19.19 25.77 8.44
N LYS A 251 18.17 26.40 9.01
CA LYS A 251 18.36 27.43 10.06
C LYS A 251 18.99 26.83 11.31
N GLU A 252 18.52 25.66 11.74
CA GLU A 252 19.07 24.95 12.90
C GLU A 252 20.53 24.53 12.66
N ARG A 253 20.85 24.06 11.45
CA ARG A 253 22.22 23.74 11.02
C ARG A 253 23.14 24.95 11.10
N LEU A 254 22.73 26.09 10.53
CA LEU A 254 23.53 27.32 10.54
C LEU A 254 23.79 27.81 11.98
N ALA A 255 22.76 27.81 12.83
CA ALA A 255 22.90 28.19 14.23
C ALA A 255 23.85 27.24 15.01
N PHE A 256 23.79 25.94 14.72
CA PHE A 256 24.70 24.96 15.28
C PHE A 256 26.16 25.23 14.84
N GLU A 257 26.40 25.47 13.55
CA GLU A 257 27.73 25.79 13.02
C GLU A 257 28.31 27.09 13.58
N GLU A 258 27.49 28.12 13.75
CA GLU A 258 27.89 29.37 14.40
C GLU A 258 28.31 29.14 15.85
N ARG A 259 27.56 28.33 16.60
CA ARG A 259 27.91 27.95 17.97
C ARG A 259 29.25 27.21 18.02
N LEU A 260 29.49 26.25 17.11
CA LEU A 260 30.78 25.53 17.05
C LEU A 260 31.97 26.48 16.84
N LYS A 261 31.81 27.48 15.96
CA LYS A 261 32.84 28.49 15.69
C LYS A 261 33.13 29.33 16.94
N HIS A 262 32.07 29.79 17.62
CA HIS A 262 32.19 30.60 18.83
C HIS A 262 32.83 29.83 20.00
N GLU A 263 32.53 28.54 20.14
CA GLU A 263 33.04 27.70 21.22
C GLU A 263 34.36 26.98 20.89
N HIS A 264 34.90 27.17 19.67
CA HIS A 264 36.10 26.49 19.17
C HIS A 264 36.03 24.95 19.26
N LEU A 265 34.85 24.38 18.95
CA LEU A 265 34.62 22.93 18.99
C LEU A 265 34.65 22.32 17.59
N THR A 266 35.16 21.10 17.47
CA THR A 266 34.91 20.27 16.30
C THR A 266 33.43 19.86 16.26
N ARG A 267 32.92 19.49 15.07
CA ARG A 267 31.55 19.00 14.92
C ARG A 267 31.24 17.81 15.82
N LYS A 268 32.17 16.84 15.91
CA LYS A 268 32.05 15.69 16.81
C LYS A 268 31.97 16.09 18.27
N GLU A 269 32.81 17.02 18.72
CA GLU A 269 32.78 17.50 20.11
C GLU A 269 31.48 18.24 20.43
N GLY A 270 30.98 19.09 19.53
CA GLY A 270 29.72 19.79 19.71
C GLY A 270 28.50 18.85 19.74
N VAL A 271 28.46 17.83 18.89
CA VAL A 271 27.44 16.79 18.94
C VAL A 271 27.55 16.00 20.24
N LYS A 272 28.76 15.52 20.59
CA LYS A 272 29.00 14.77 21.83
C LYS A 272 28.59 15.56 23.07
N ARG A 273 28.84 16.87 23.06
CA ARG A 273 28.39 17.79 24.11
C ARG A 273 26.87 17.84 24.16
N SER A 274 26.18 17.98 23.03
CA SER A 274 24.71 18.04 22.93
C SER A 274 24.05 16.75 23.43
N PHE A 275 24.58 15.58 23.03
CA PHE A 275 24.11 14.28 23.49
C PHE A 275 24.31 14.00 24.98
N ASN A 276 25.30 14.65 25.60
CA ASN A 276 25.59 14.47 27.02
C ASN A 276 24.91 15.53 27.91
N GLN A 277 24.10 16.43 27.32
CA GLN A 277 23.30 17.37 28.11
C GLN A 277 22.16 16.64 28.83
N PRO A 278 21.74 17.11 30.02
CA PRO A 278 20.58 16.54 30.71
C PRO A 278 19.32 16.68 29.85
N SER A 279 18.78 15.55 29.38
CA SER A 279 17.44 15.53 28.76
C SER A 279 16.36 15.48 29.85
N LYS A 280 15.32 16.31 29.69
CA LYS A 280 14.10 16.24 30.52
C LYS A 280 13.03 15.32 29.91
N GLY A 281 13.28 14.81 28.70
CA GLY A 281 12.38 13.93 27.99
C GLY A 281 12.13 12.62 28.75
N LYS A 282 10.97 12.01 28.52
CA LYS A 282 10.55 10.75 29.14
C LYS A 282 10.02 9.74 28.12
N LEU A 283 10.17 10.00 26.82
CA LEU A 283 9.76 9.13 25.73
C LEU A 283 10.25 7.69 25.92
N PHE A 284 11.58 7.48 26.04
CA PHE A 284 12.16 6.14 26.12
C PHE A 284 11.88 5.48 27.46
N ALA A 285 11.92 6.25 28.56
CA ALA A 285 11.57 5.74 29.87
C ALA A 285 10.11 5.24 29.92
N ASN A 286 9.19 5.97 29.31
CA ASN A 286 7.77 5.61 29.25
C ASN A 286 7.55 4.40 28.32
N ILE A 287 8.14 4.41 27.12
CA ILE A 287 7.99 3.29 26.17
C ILE A 287 8.56 2.01 26.76
N PHE A 288 9.80 2.02 27.24
CA PHE A 288 10.45 0.81 27.75
C PHE A 288 9.90 0.34 29.10
N SER A 289 9.24 1.19 29.88
CA SER A 289 8.53 0.75 31.09
C SER A 289 7.21 0.03 30.76
N ARG A 290 6.48 0.48 29.74
CA ARG A 290 5.27 -0.21 29.25
C ARG A 290 5.59 -1.47 28.47
N ASN A 291 6.75 -1.51 27.81
CA ASN A 291 7.09 -2.54 26.85
C ASN A 291 8.33 -3.34 27.27
N LYS A 292 8.11 -4.59 27.72
CA LYS A 292 9.17 -5.52 28.15
C LYS A 292 9.76 -6.29 26.97
N TRP A 293 10.39 -5.56 26.04
CA TRP A 293 11.08 -6.15 24.90
C TRP A 293 12.34 -6.89 25.33
N GLY A 294 12.64 -8.01 24.65
CA GLY A 294 13.82 -8.85 24.89
C GLY A 294 15.14 -8.15 24.51
N ARG A 295 16.11 -8.90 23.98
CA ARG A 295 17.38 -8.31 23.51
C ARG A 295 17.10 -7.40 22.31
N LYS A 296 17.38 -6.11 22.47
CA LYS A 296 17.06 -5.07 21.50
C LYS A 296 18.21 -4.85 20.53
N LEU A 297 17.88 -4.76 19.25
CA LEU A 297 18.68 -4.16 18.20
C LEU A 297 18.06 -2.81 17.86
N MET A 298 18.68 -1.74 18.34
CA MET A 298 18.22 -0.37 18.13
C MET A 298 18.75 0.15 16.80
N VAL A 299 17.88 0.59 15.91
CA VAL A 299 18.23 1.27 14.65
C VAL A 299 17.80 2.71 14.82
N VAL A 300 18.78 3.60 14.94
CA VAL A 300 18.57 4.95 15.45
C VAL A 300 19.01 5.97 14.42
N ASP A 301 18.05 6.79 14.02
CA ASP A 301 18.29 8.01 13.29
C ASP A 301 19.07 8.99 14.18
N VAL A 302 20.19 9.52 13.66
CA VAL A 302 21.02 10.52 14.33
C VAL A 302 21.21 11.77 13.46
N THR A 303 20.22 12.10 12.63
CA THR A 303 20.11 13.39 11.97
C THR A 303 19.82 14.51 12.98
N GLY A 304 19.96 15.77 12.54
CA GLY A 304 19.95 16.91 13.45
C GLY A 304 18.64 17.08 14.23
N SER A 305 17.49 16.78 13.63
CA SER A 305 16.19 16.85 14.34
C SER A 305 16.07 15.82 15.46
N MET A 306 16.87 14.75 15.40
CA MET A 306 16.88 13.69 16.39
C MET A 306 17.75 13.97 17.61
N ASP A 307 18.54 15.05 17.62
CA ASP A 307 19.48 15.38 18.71
C ASP A 307 18.87 15.30 20.12
N PRO A 308 17.68 15.88 20.41
CA PRO A 308 17.06 15.81 21.73
C PRO A 308 16.68 14.38 22.13
N TYR A 309 16.23 13.58 21.17
CA TYR A 309 15.77 12.21 21.38
C TYR A 309 16.94 11.24 21.52
N VAL A 310 18.01 11.42 20.73
CA VAL A 310 19.25 10.65 20.88
C VAL A 310 19.87 10.93 22.25
N SER A 311 19.91 12.19 22.70
CA SER A 311 20.32 12.55 24.06
C SER A 311 19.49 11.84 25.13
N GLU A 312 18.16 11.81 24.98
CA GLU A 312 17.27 11.10 25.89
C GLU A 312 17.52 9.58 25.92
N LEU A 313 17.67 8.95 24.75
CA LEU A 313 17.95 7.52 24.63
C LEU A 313 19.29 7.16 25.31
N LEU A 314 20.33 7.95 25.05
CA LEU A 314 21.64 7.76 25.65
C LEU A 314 21.60 7.93 27.18
N LEU A 315 20.85 8.91 27.69
CA LEU A 315 20.64 9.07 29.12
C LEU A 315 19.92 7.85 29.74
N TRP A 316 18.85 7.37 29.10
CA TRP A 316 18.15 6.16 29.55
C TRP A 316 19.08 4.96 29.57
N LEU A 317 19.92 4.78 28.54
CA LEU A 317 20.90 3.71 28.49
C LEU A 317 21.97 3.84 29.56
N LYS A 318 22.47 5.04 29.83
CA LYS A 318 23.46 5.28 30.89
C LYS A 318 22.95 4.77 32.25
N LEU A 319 21.65 4.89 32.51
CA LEU A 319 21.00 4.45 33.74
C LEU A 319 20.62 2.95 33.75
N ASN A 320 20.57 2.30 32.58
CA ASN A 320 20.09 0.92 32.42
C ASN A 320 21.10 -0.04 31.75
N PHE A 321 22.32 0.42 31.47
CA PHE A 321 23.30 -0.32 30.67
C PHE A 321 23.59 -1.73 31.21
N GLU A 322 23.69 -1.88 32.53
CA GLU A 322 23.93 -3.17 33.18
C GLU A 322 22.75 -4.15 33.05
N LYS A 323 21.53 -3.63 32.91
CA LYS A 323 20.30 -4.41 32.75
C LYS A 323 20.08 -4.80 31.29
N GLU A 324 20.44 -3.93 30.36
CA GLU A 324 20.30 -4.13 28.90
C GLU A 324 21.48 -4.93 28.32
N LYS A 325 21.72 -6.13 28.86
CA LYS A 325 22.84 -6.98 28.40
C LYS A 325 22.65 -7.39 26.94
N GLY A 326 23.67 -7.13 26.13
CA GLY A 326 23.69 -7.53 24.72
C GLY A 326 22.88 -6.62 23.79
N ILE A 327 22.47 -5.44 24.27
CA ILE A 327 21.89 -4.42 23.41
C ILE A 327 22.86 -4.03 22.28
N GLN A 328 22.33 -3.84 21.09
CA GLN A 328 23.07 -3.55 19.87
C GLN A 328 22.49 -2.30 19.21
N PHE A 329 23.32 -1.57 18.47
CA PHE A 329 22.92 -0.34 17.80
C PHE A 329 23.35 -0.35 16.33
N VAL A 330 22.51 0.23 15.50
CA VAL A 330 22.86 0.76 14.19
C VAL A 330 22.46 2.22 14.18
N PHE A 331 23.43 3.11 13.99
CA PHE A 331 23.18 4.53 13.78
C PHE A 331 23.19 4.85 12.30
N PHE A 332 22.30 5.73 11.85
CA PHE A 332 22.33 6.24 10.48
C PHE A 332 22.13 7.75 10.43
N ASN A 333 22.74 8.39 9.44
CA ASN A 333 22.82 9.85 9.29
C ASN A 333 22.49 10.34 7.87
N ASP A 334 21.79 9.50 7.10
CA ASP A 334 21.41 9.75 5.71
C ASP A 334 22.60 10.00 4.76
N GLY A 335 23.64 9.16 4.86
CA GLY A 335 24.65 9.05 3.82
C GLY A 335 25.92 9.89 4.00
N ASP A 336 26.32 10.22 5.23
CA ASP A 336 27.58 10.92 5.55
C ASP A 336 27.74 12.27 4.81
N GLY A 337 26.65 13.04 4.69
CA GLY A 337 26.65 14.36 4.04
C GLY A 337 26.70 14.30 2.51
N LYS A 338 26.42 13.14 1.93
CA LYS A 338 26.24 12.96 0.48
C LYS A 338 25.07 13.81 -0.02
N SER A 339 25.23 14.43 -1.20
CA SER A 339 24.14 15.21 -1.82
C SER A 339 22.99 14.33 -2.27
N ASP A 340 21.78 14.89 -2.30
CA ASP A 340 20.54 14.19 -2.68
C ASP A 340 20.66 13.44 -4.02
N GLU A 341 21.32 14.00 -5.04
CA GLU A 341 21.41 13.36 -6.36
C GLU A 341 22.24 12.07 -6.37
N LEU A 342 23.11 11.90 -5.36
CA LEU A 342 23.98 10.74 -5.22
C LEU A 342 23.37 9.68 -4.30
N LYS A 343 22.32 10.03 -3.53
CA LYS A 343 21.59 9.08 -2.68
C LYS A 343 20.80 8.13 -3.58
N LYS A 344 21.01 6.84 -3.40
CA LYS A 344 20.32 5.78 -4.14
C LYS A 344 19.80 4.78 -3.12
N PRO A 345 18.52 4.37 -3.21
CA PRO A 345 17.96 3.40 -2.26
C PRO A 345 18.87 2.18 -2.07
N GLY A 346 19.18 1.88 -0.81
CA GLY A 346 20.04 0.76 -0.41
C GLY A 346 21.54 0.96 -0.64
N LYS A 347 21.96 2.13 -1.14
CA LYS A 347 23.35 2.52 -1.40
C LYS A 347 23.65 3.95 -0.92
N THR A 348 22.79 4.52 -0.08
CA THR A 348 22.98 5.85 0.49
C THR A 348 24.19 5.86 1.42
N GLY A 349 24.38 4.82 2.23
CA GLY A 349 25.50 4.74 3.17
C GLY A 349 25.21 5.47 4.47
N GLY A 350 26.25 5.86 5.21
CA GLY A 350 26.06 6.53 6.49
C GLY A 350 25.43 5.66 7.57
N VAL A 351 25.64 4.34 7.52
CA VAL A 351 25.04 3.36 8.45
C VAL A 351 26.14 2.63 9.21
N TYR A 352 26.10 2.65 10.54
CA TYR A 352 27.19 2.20 11.40
C TYR A 352 26.67 1.31 12.53
N TYR A 353 27.16 0.08 12.58
CA TYR A 353 26.81 -0.89 13.62
C TYR A 353 27.79 -0.82 14.81
N VAL A 354 27.27 -0.96 16.03
CA VAL A 354 28.05 -1.10 17.26
C VAL A 354 27.34 -2.01 18.27
N LYS A 355 28.12 -2.90 18.90
CA LYS A 355 27.71 -3.67 20.09
C LYS A 355 28.50 -3.13 21.29
N PRO A 356 28.01 -2.07 21.95
CA PRO A 356 28.81 -1.33 22.91
C PRO A 356 29.12 -2.17 24.15
N LYS A 357 30.35 -2.06 24.66
CA LYS A 357 30.76 -2.60 25.96
C LYS A 357 30.60 -1.59 27.08
N THR A 358 30.61 -0.30 26.74
CA THR A 358 30.47 0.80 27.70
C THR A 358 29.59 1.91 27.13
N TYR A 359 29.02 2.73 28.02
CA TYR A 359 28.30 3.94 27.63
C TYR A 359 29.17 4.90 26.81
N ASN A 360 30.44 5.09 27.18
CA ASN A 360 31.33 6.02 26.49
C ASN A 360 31.61 5.60 25.05
N GLU A 361 31.81 4.30 24.80
CA GLU A 361 31.95 3.75 23.45
C GLU A 361 30.72 4.06 22.60
N LEU A 362 29.52 3.85 23.16
CA LEU A 362 28.28 4.14 22.47
C LEU A 362 28.14 5.64 22.13
N LEU A 363 28.39 6.51 23.11
CA LEU A 363 28.35 7.96 22.94
C LEU A 363 29.34 8.42 21.88
N ASP A 364 30.56 7.85 21.86
CA ASP A 364 31.59 8.20 20.89
C ASP A 364 31.23 7.79 19.46
N VAL A 365 30.62 6.61 19.29
CA VAL A 365 30.14 6.16 17.98
C VAL A 365 28.96 7.02 17.53
N ALA A 366 27.92 7.19 18.36
CA ALA A 366 26.75 8.00 18.02
C ALA A 366 27.15 9.42 17.60
N SER A 367 28.02 10.07 18.38
CA SER A 367 28.48 11.43 18.09
C SER A 367 29.35 11.50 16.83
N ALA A 368 30.15 10.48 16.55
CA ALA A 368 30.95 10.42 15.33
C ALA A 368 30.09 10.23 14.08
N VAL A 369 29.00 9.46 14.17
CA VAL A 369 28.07 9.22 13.06
C VAL A 369 27.28 10.50 12.75
N ALA A 370 26.63 11.09 13.76
CA ALA A 370 25.91 12.37 13.61
C ALA A 370 26.82 13.52 13.12
N ALA A 371 28.11 13.51 13.49
CA ALA A 371 29.05 14.51 12.99
C ALA A 371 29.40 14.39 11.51
N LYS A 372 29.22 13.21 10.89
CA LYS A 372 29.47 13.00 9.46
C LYS A 372 28.33 13.45 8.55
N GLY A 373 27.11 13.55 9.09
CA GLY A 373 25.93 13.97 8.33
C GLY A 373 24.84 14.40 9.28
N SER A 374 24.20 15.54 9.00
CA SER A 374 23.07 16.04 9.81
C SER A 374 21.70 15.73 9.20
N GLY A 375 21.63 15.01 8.07
CA GLY A 375 20.36 14.73 7.39
C GLY A 375 19.55 15.98 7.04
N GLY A 376 20.21 17.03 6.53
CA GLY A 376 19.55 18.30 6.18
C GLY A 376 18.52 18.21 5.05
N ASP A 377 18.31 17.01 4.49
CA ASP A 377 17.41 16.72 3.40
C ASP A 377 16.33 15.75 3.88
N ALA A 378 15.07 16.17 3.74
CA ALA A 378 13.98 15.60 4.51
C ALA A 378 13.41 14.20 4.09
N PRO A 379 14.00 13.42 3.18
CA PRO A 379 13.79 11.97 3.20
C PRO A 379 15.05 11.16 3.56
N GLU A 380 14.94 10.22 4.51
CA GLU A 380 16.06 9.47 5.08
C GLU A 380 16.14 7.99 4.66
N ASN A 381 17.29 7.33 4.89
CA ASN A 381 17.54 5.94 4.49
C ASN A 381 17.22 4.88 5.56
N ASN A 382 16.02 4.95 6.15
CA ASN A 382 15.61 4.09 7.26
C ASN A 382 15.58 2.59 6.89
N ILE A 383 15.14 2.21 5.68
CA ILE A 383 15.03 0.79 5.30
C ILE A 383 16.41 0.18 5.05
N GLU A 384 17.34 0.92 4.44
CA GLU A 384 18.75 0.52 4.32
C GLU A 384 19.36 0.26 5.71
N ALA A 385 19.11 1.14 6.66
CA ALA A 385 19.58 0.98 8.03
C ALA A 385 19.03 -0.29 8.70
N LEU A 386 17.72 -0.57 8.54
CA LEU A 386 17.10 -1.81 9.02
C LEU A 386 17.70 -3.05 8.38
N MET A 387 17.90 -3.03 7.06
CA MET A 387 18.48 -4.17 6.33
C MET A 387 19.91 -4.45 6.81
N LYS A 388 20.75 -3.42 6.94
CA LYS A 388 22.11 -3.55 7.47
C LYS A 388 22.12 -4.02 8.91
N ALA A 389 21.20 -3.53 9.75
CA ALA A 389 21.02 -4.02 11.10
C ALA A 389 20.73 -5.53 11.11
N MET A 390 19.80 -6.00 10.29
CA MET A 390 19.49 -7.42 10.18
C MET A 390 20.65 -8.28 9.64
N GLN A 391 21.53 -7.70 8.82
CA GLN A 391 22.70 -8.37 8.26
C GLN A 391 23.87 -8.45 9.25
N LEU A 392 24.14 -7.38 9.99
CA LEU A 392 25.35 -7.24 10.82
C LEU A 392 25.15 -7.72 12.26
N ALA A 393 23.93 -7.58 12.79
CA ALA A 393 23.62 -7.97 14.15
C ALA A 393 23.29 -9.46 14.25
N SER A 394 23.64 -10.05 15.39
CA SER A 394 23.26 -11.41 15.77
C SER A 394 22.66 -11.40 17.16
N GLU A 395 21.96 -12.46 17.57
CA GLU A 395 21.52 -12.62 18.96
C GLU A 395 20.62 -11.48 19.49
N TYR A 396 19.66 -11.03 18.69
CA TYR A 396 18.60 -10.10 19.11
C TYR A 396 17.22 -10.75 18.97
N ASP A 397 16.30 -10.33 19.83
CA ASP A 397 14.92 -10.80 19.84
C ASP A 397 14.00 -9.75 19.17
N GLU A 398 14.36 -8.47 19.29
CA GLU A 398 13.53 -7.34 18.89
C GLU A 398 14.34 -6.33 18.08
N ILE A 399 13.80 -5.84 16.97
CA ILE A 399 14.39 -4.72 16.21
C ILE A 399 13.53 -3.47 16.39
N VAL A 400 14.17 -2.40 16.84
CA VAL A 400 13.51 -1.14 17.22
C VAL A 400 14.04 -0.01 16.37
N MET A 401 13.23 0.53 15.47
CA MET A 401 13.52 1.75 14.72
C MET A 401 13.19 2.96 15.60
N VAL A 402 14.10 3.93 15.69
CA VAL A 402 13.90 5.22 16.36
C VAL A 402 14.06 6.28 15.29
N ALA A 403 13.00 7.02 14.98
CA ALA A 403 12.97 7.94 13.85
C ALA A 403 12.08 9.16 14.10
N ASP A 404 12.37 10.24 13.36
CA ASP A 404 11.53 11.44 13.32
C ASP A 404 10.17 11.14 12.68
N SER A 405 9.09 11.44 13.40
CA SER A 405 7.71 11.23 12.91
C SER A 405 7.34 12.02 11.67
N TYR A 406 8.09 13.08 11.35
CA TYR A 406 7.77 14.02 10.28
C TYR A 406 8.57 13.78 8.99
N ALA A 407 9.78 13.22 9.11
CA ALA A 407 10.66 12.92 7.98
C ALA A 407 10.12 11.76 7.12
N ALA A 408 10.29 11.87 5.80
CA ALA A 408 9.91 10.81 4.87
C ALA A 408 10.94 9.70 4.81
N ILE A 409 10.53 8.49 4.43
CA ILE A 409 11.45 7.38 4.18
C ILE A 409 11.80 7.38 2.69
N ASN A 410 13.08 7.58 2.37
CA ASN A 410 13.56 7.71 0.99
C ASN A 410 13.61 6.38 0.23
N ASP A 411 13.72 5.27 0.94
CA ASP A 411 13.99 3.94 0.40
C ASP A 411 12.84 2.94 0.63
N MET A 412 11.60 3.44 0.63
CA MET A 412 10.38 2.64 0.78
C MET A 412 10.25 1.50 -0.24
N GLU A 413 10.88 1.59 -1.41
CA GLU A 413 10.91 0.50 -2.40
C GLU A 413 11.60 -0.78 -1.88
N LEU A 414 12.46 -0.67 -0.87
CA LEU A 414 13.18 -1.79 -0.27
C LEU A 414 12.38 -2.51 0.82
N ILE A 415 11.21 -2.00 1.21
CA ILE A 415 10.41 -2.52 2.33
C ILE A 415 10.08 -4.01 2.21
N GLN A 416 9.97 -4.52 0.98
CA GLN A 416 9.71 -5.93 0.68
C GLN A 416 10.82 -6.88 1.14
N HIS A 417 12.02 -6.37 1.42
CA HIS A 417 13.15 -7.16 1.92
C HIS A 417 13.13 -7.31 3.45
N LEU A 418 12.25 -6.60 4.16
CA LEU A 418 12.11 -6.71 5.60
C LEU A 418 11.29 -7.95 5.96
N ILE A 419 11.90 -8.87 6.70
CA ILE A 419 11.31 -10.17 7.07
C ILE A 419 10.97 -10.30 8.55
N LYS A 420 11.35 -9.32 9.39
CA LYS A 420 11.10 -9.31 10.83
C LYS A 420 10.18 -8.13 11.22
N PRO A 421 9.32 -8.30 12.25
CA PRO A 421 8.56 -7.20 12.85
C PRO A 421 9.47 -6.07 13.31
N VAL A 422 9.14 -4.84 12.90
CA VAL A 422 9.87 -3.62 13.32
C VAL A 422 9.03 -2.83 14.31
N ARG A 423 9.58 -2.57 15.49
CA ARG A 423 8.96 -1.68 16.48
C ARG A 423 9.43 -0.26 16.20
N ILE A 424 8.54 0.64 15.87
CA ILE A 424 8.88 2.01 15.48
C ILE A 424 8.59 2.94 16.66
N VAL A 425 9.64 3.50 17.25
CA VAL A 425 9.55 4.61 18.19
C VAL A 425 9.58 5.90 17.40
N LEU A 426 8.48 6.64 17.43
CA LEU A 426 8.32 7.90 16.71
C LEU A 426 8.62 9.08 17.64
N CYS A 427 9.54 9.92 17.22
CA CYS A 427 9.97 11.14 17.88
C CYS A 427 9.33 12.38 17.23
N GLY A 428 9.25 13.53 17.92
CA GLY A 428 8.77 14.78 17.30
C GLY A 428 7.26 14.89 17.11
N ILE A 429 6.47 13.94 17.59
CA ILE A 429 5.02 13.90 17.30
C ILE A 429 4.29 15.13 17.87
N GLU A 430 4.68 15.60 19.06
CA GLU A 430 4.07 16.75 19.73
C GLU A 430 4.21 18.05 18.92
N ASP A 431 5.26 18.16 18.10
CA ASP A 431 5.57 19.37 17.33
C ASP A 431 4.64 19.56 16.12
N HIS A 432 4.10 18.46 15.59
CA HIS A 432 3.38 18.48 14.31
C HIS A 432 2.00 17.81 14.37
N LEU A 433 1.72 17.01 15.41
CA LEU A 433 0.55 16.13 15.51
C LEU A 433 0.30 15.34 14.22
N PHE A 434 1.36 15.07 13.47
CA PHE A 434 1.34 14.47 12.16
C PHE A 434 2.40 13.38 12.14
N VAL A 435 1.98 12.19 11.72
CA VAL A 435 2.89 11.08 11.46
C VAL A 435 2.98 10.86 9.97
N GLU A 436 4.20 10.78 9.45
CA GLU A 436 4.44 10.45 8.06
C GLU A 436 3.88 9.04 7.71
N PRO A 437 3.01 8.93 6.68
CA PRO A 437 2.41 7.66 6.29
C PRO A 437 3.38 6.51 6.03
N ASP A 438 4.62 6.80 5.62
CA ASP A 438 5.63 5.79 5.35
C ASP A 438 5.92 4.92 6.60
N TYR A 439 5.89 5.49 7.81
CA TYR A 439 6.03 4.73 9.05
C TYR A 439 4.85 3.81 9.35
N LEU A 440 3.63 4.22 8.98
CA LEU A 440 2.45 3.37 9.11
C LEU A 440 2.54 2.18 8.15
N VAL A 441 3.01 2.42 6.93
CA VAL A 441 3.28 1.36 5.95
C VAL A 441 4.39 0.43 6.45
N LEU A 442 5.47 0.97 7.02
CA LEU A 442 6.56 0.19 7.61
C LEU A 442 6.07 -0.75 8.72
N ALA A 443 5.31 -0.23 9.69
CA ALA A 443 4.75 -1.05 10.76
C ALA A 443 3.76 -2.10 10.20
N TRP A 444 2.91 -1.72 9.25
CA TRP A 444 1.94 -2.64 8.64
C TRP A 444 2.61 -3.78 7.86
N LYS A 445 3.56 -3.46 6.96
CA LYS A 445 4.23 -4.46 6.10
C LYS A 445 5.17 -5.36 6.88
N SER A 446 5.90 -4.82 7.86
CA SER A 446 6.79 -5.63 8.70
C SER A 446 6.03 -6.48 9.73
N LYS A 447 4.71 -6.26 9.91
CA LYS A 447 3.90 -6.79 11.02
C LYS A 447 4.41 -6.33 12.38
N GLY A 448 4.95 -5.13 12.41
CA GLY A 448 5.47 -4.46 13.58
C GLY A 448 4.43 -3.62 14.30
N SER A 449 4.90 -2.59 14.98
CA SER A 449 4.12 -1.74 15.87
C SER A 449 4.67 -0.31 15.89
N ILE A 450 3.82 0.65 16.28
CA ILE A 450 4.22 2.05 16.46
C ILE A 450 4.11 2.41 17.93
N HIS A 451 5.10 3.13 18.45
CA HIS A 451 5.24 3.49 19.85
C HIS A 451 5.55 5.00 19.97
N SER A 452 4.81 5.66 20.84
CA SER A 452 5.01 7.06 21.23
C SER A 452 5.07 7.21 22.74
N ILE A 453 5.25 8.44 23.22
CA ILE A 453 5.33 8.71 24.65
C ILE A 453 4.08 8.26 25.42
N GLU A 454 2.89 8.32 24.80
CA GLU A 454 1.61 7.99 25.45
C GLU A 454 0.98 6.68 24.96
N LYS A 455 1.27 6.24 23.73
CA LYS A 455 0.48 5.19 23.08
C LYS A 455 1.34 4.19 22.33
N ASP A 456 0.95 2.92 22.44
CA ASP A 456 1.48 1.80 21.68
C ASP A 456 0.39 1.27 20.73
N ILE A 457 0.75 1.01 19.48
CA ILE A 457 -0.17 0.63 18.40
C ILE A 457 0.32 -0.67 17.77
N ASP A 458 -0.08 -1.79 18.36
CA ASP A 458 0.22 -3.13 17.84
C ASP A 458 -0.82 -3.61 16.82
N SER A 459 -2.02 -3.00 16.83
CA SER A 459 -3.13 -3.41 15.96
C SER A 459 -2.91 -3.06 14.49
N ILE A 460 -1.93 -2.19 14.18
CA ILE A 460 -1.66 -1.73 12.81
C ILE A 460 -1.32 -2.90 11.89
N ALA A 461 -0.56 -3.89 12.36
CA ALA A 461 -0.22 -5.11 11.63
C ALA A 461 -1.45 -5.94 11.20
N LYS A 462 -2.60 -5.72 11.84
CA LYS A 462 -3.88 -6.42 11.58
C LYS A 462 -4.91 -5.57 10.85
N MET A 463 -4.52 -4.40 10.35
CA MET A 463 -5.44 -3.56 9.58
C MET A 463 -5.75 -4.18 8.22
N MET A 464 -7.04 -4.28 7.93
CA MET A 464 -7.62 -4.52 6.60
C MET A 464 -7.80 -3.20 5.87
N ASP A 465 -7.83 -3.19 4.53
CA ASP A 465 -7.79 -1.98 3.67
C ASP A 465 -8.65 -0.81 4.15
N GLY A 466 -9.83 -0.44 3.65
CA GLY A 466 -10.53 0.81 4.02
C GLY A 466 -10.79 1.16 5.52
N LYS A 467 -10.24 0.44 6.50
CA LYS A 467 -10.19 0.82 7.92
C LYS A 467 -9.41 2.12 8.14
N ILE A 468 -9.88 2.86 9.13
CA ILE A 468 -9.26 4.09 9.62
C ILE A 468 -8.50 3.76 10.91
N ILE A 469 -7.34 4.39 11.07
CA ILE A 469 -6.61 4.48 12.33
C ILE A 469 -6.43 5.95 12.71
N THR A 470 -6.70 6.27 13.97
CA THR A 470 -6.49 7.60 14.53
C THR A 470 -5.19 7.63 15.34
N LEU A 471 -4.26 8.47 14.88
CA LEU A 471 -2.97 8.74 15.52
C LEU A 471 -2.92 10.23 15.86
N PHE A 472 -2.82 10.56 17.15
CA PHE A 472 -2.63 11.95 17.62
C PHE A 472 -3.69 12.94 17.07
N GLY A 473 -4.95 12.49 17.00
CA GLY A 473 -6.06 13.30 16.49
C GLY A 473 -6.11 13.44 14.96
N LYS A 474 -5.23 12.74 14.23
CA LYS A 474 -5.28 12.62 12.77
C LYS A 474 -5.72 11.23 12.35
N ASP A 475 -6.65 11.20 11.42
CA ASP A 475 -7.15 9.96 10.85
C ASP A 475 -6.37 9.59 9.60
N TYR A 476 -6.01 8.31 9.50
CA TYR A 476 -5.36 7.71 8.34
C TYR A 476 -6.18 6.52 7.90
N ARG A 477 -6.53 6.46 6.62
CA ARG A 477 -7.19 5.29 6.03
C ARG A 477 -6.16 4.44 5.28
N LEU A 478 -6.18 3.14 5.48
CA LEU A 478 -5.41 2.22 4.65
C LEU A 478 -6.18 2.00 3.33
N LEU A 479 -5.56 2.29 2.19
CA LEU A 479 -6.13 2.08 0.87
C LEU A 479 -5.06 1.56 -0.07
N ASN A 480 -5.33 0.43 -0.71
CA ASN A 480 -4.44 -0.23 -1.66
C ASN A 480 -3.01 -0.41 -1.13
N GLY A 481 -2.88 -0.69 0.18
CA GLY A 481 -1.59 -0.86 0.85
C GLY A 481 -0.82 0.44 1.15
N ARG A 482 -1.48 1.60 1.08
CA ARG A 482 -0.94 2.91 1.48
C ARG A 482 -1.80 3.51 2.58
N PHE A 483 -1.19 4.26 3.50
CA PHE A 483 -1.95 5.05 4.47
C PHE A 483 -2.17 6.46 3.93
N ILE A 484 -3.40 6.94 3.99
CA ILE A 484 -3.80 8.23 3.44
C ILE A 484 -4.44 9.09 4.54
N PRO A 485 -3.94 10.30 4.79
CA PRO A 485 -4.57 11.23 5.73
C PRO A 485 -6.01 11.58 5.31
N VAL A 486 -6.97 11.47 6.23
CA VAL A 486 -8.40 11.72 5.97
C VAL A 486 -8.76 13.20 6.15
N ASN A 487 -8.04 13.93 7.02
CA ASN A 487 -8.37 15.31 7.41
C ASN A 487 -7.90 16.40 6.43
N HIS A 488 -7.36 16.03 5.26
CA HIS A 488 -6.96 16.95 4.19
C HIS A 488 -7.95 16.99 3.01
N LEU A 489 -9.18 16.53 3.24
CA LEU A 489 -10.28 16.58 2.26
C LEU A 489 -10.86 17.98 2.14
#